data_AF-A0A2N3T216-F1
#
_entry.id   AF-A0A2N3T216-F1
#
_cell.length_a   1.000
_cell.length_b   1.000
_cell.length_c   1.000
_cell.angle_alpha   90.00
_cell.angle_beta   90.00
_cell.angle_gamma   90.00
#
_symmetry.space_group_name_H-M   'P 1'
#
loop_
_entity.id
_entity.type
_entity.pdbx_description
1 polymer ?
#
loop_
_entity_poly.entity_id
_entity_poly.type
_entity_poly.pdbx_seq_one_letter_code
_entity_poly.pdbx_strand_id
1 'polypeptide(L)'
;MRNILGFLILFLTELIFGQDLEGKWAMIIDDLTFTSIECPVIEIKDQRLITYSYDSLVGESNLEIDYKNKLFIHKDADNYIDYHFSYDQENLILTHHRLSGIDEDGNKSIINDFNYVKFATTIVNYPIDSVVKKQYDHFYGASFIRPEAKIRFYGLMCNDQVQQILGKENCPQYRLEKIDKTYFIVYYSSEEYKKWLVPIKEINEDYLLIYGIAGKKGFIKLHEIKEIKKTKTFIPN
;
A
#
# COMPACT_ATOMS: atom_id res chain seq x y z
N MET A 1 -33.89 -41.24 1.26
CA MET A 1 -32.63 -40.48 1.05
C MET A 1 -32.90 -39.29 0.14
N ARG A 2 -33.35 -38.19 0.72
CA ARG A 2 -33.59 -36.90 0.07
C ARG A 2 -33.45 -35.90 1.21
N ASN A 3 -32.72 -34.81 1.02
CA ASN A 3 -32.38 -33.77 2.02
C ASN A 3 -30.94 -33.79 2.60
N ILE A 4 -29.93 -34.27 1.85
CA ILE A 4 -28.52 -33.93 2.14
C ILE A 4 -27.99 -32.87 1.15
N LEU A 5 -28.60 -32.76 -0.03
CA LEU A 5 -28.13 -31.83 -1.08
C LEU A 5 -28.36 -30.34 -0.77
N GLY A 6 -29.32 -30.01 0.11
CA GLY A 6 -29.62 -28.62 0.49
C GLY A 6 -28.65 -28.02 1.50
N PHE A 7 -27.97 -28.84 2.30
CA PHE A 7 -27.02 -28.37 3.32
C PHE A 7 -25.64 -28.06 2.74
N LEU A 8 -25.23 -28.75 1.66
CA LEU A 8 -23.93 -28.53 1.03
C LEU A 8 -23.83 -27.19 0.28
N ILE A 9 -24.95 -26.68 -0.25
CA ILE A 9 -24.97 -25.46 -1.07
C ILE A 9 -24.85 -24.19 -0.21
N LEU A 10 -25.36 -24.21 1.04
CA LEU A 10 -25.26 -23.08 1.97
C LEU A 10 -23.83 -22.89 2.51
N PHE A 11 -23.11 -23.98 2.81
CA PHE A 11 -21.70 -23.90 3.21
C PHE A 11 -20.77 -23.42 2.09
N LEU A 12 -21.09 -23.76 0.83
CA LEU A 12 -20.28 -23.33 -0.31
C LEU A 12 -20.37 -21.83 -0.57
N THR A 13 -21.53 -21.20 -0.35
CA THR A 13 -21.65 -19.74 -0.52
C THR A 13 -20.90 -18.95 0.54
N GLU A 14 -20.82 -19.45 1.78
CA GLU A 14 -20.09 -18.79 2.87
C GLU A 14 -18.57 -18.89 2.70
N LEU A 15 -18.07 -19.99 2.14
CA LEU A 15 -16.64 -20.18 1.82
C LEU A 15 -16.13 -19.25 0.71
N ILE A 16 -16.98 -18.89 -0.27
CA ILE A 16 -16.59 -18.02 -1.40
C ILE A 16 -16.22 -16.62 -0.89
N PHE A 17 -16.94 -16.08 0.10
CA PHE A 17 -16.69 -14.73 0.63
C PHE A 17 -15.37 -14.61 1.39
N GLY A 18 -14.92 -15.66 2.09
CA GLY A 18 -13.63 -15.66 2.78
C GLY A 18 -12.44 -15.68 1.82
N GLN A 19 -12.55 -16.42 0.70
CA GLN A 19 -11.47 -16.57 -0.28
C GLN A 19 -11.10 -15.28 -1.00
N ASP A 20 -12.09 -14.41 -1.27
CA ASP A 20 -11.83 -13.11 -1.92
C ASP A 20 -11.01 -12.17 -1.02
N LEU A 21 -11.02 -12.39 0.29
CA LEU A 21 -10.37 -11.54 1.29
C LEU A 21 -9.01 -12.06 1.73
N GLU A 22 -8.79 -13.37 1.61
CA GLU A 22 -7.50 -13.97 1.92
C GLU A 22 -6.36 -13.35 1.10
N GLY A 23 -5.23 -13.17 1.77
CA GLY A 23 -4.01 -12.62 1.19
C GLY A 23 -3.53 -11.34 1.86
N LYS A 24 -2.51 -10.73 1.26
CA LYS A 24 -1.88 -9.51 1.76
C LYS A 24 -2.45 -8.25 1.12
N TRP A 25 -2.48 -7.19 1.90
CA TRP A 25 -3.04 -5.89 1.53
C TRP A 25 -2.12 -4.77 2.01
N ALA A 26 -1.86 -3.79 1.15
CA ALA A 26 -1.04 -2.62 1.46
C ALA A 26 -1.93 -1.43 1.78
N MET A 27 -1.65 -0.71 2.86
CA MET A 27 -2.33 0.57 3.13
C MET A 27 -1.98 1.59 2.04
N ILE A 28 -3.00 2.27 1.54
CA ILE A 28 -2.87 3.42 0.66
C ILE A 28 -2.54 4.64 1.53
N ILE A 29 -1.32 5.12 1.43
CA ILE A 29 -0.83 6.28 2.18
C ILE A 29 -0.90 7.54 1.30
N ASP A 30 -1.54 8.59 1.81
CA ASP A 30 -1.57 9.93 1.23
C ASP A 30 -0.80 10.96 2.07
N ASP A 31 -0.83 12.23 1.67
CA ASP A 31 -0.11 13.31 2.38
C ASP A 31 -0.67 13.61 3.79
N LEU A 32 -1.90 13.16 4.09
CA LEU A 32 -2.60 13.39 5.35
C LEU A 32 -2.68 12.12 6.21
N THR A 33 -2.14 11.01 5.72
CA THR A 33 -2.16 9.73 6.41
C THR A 33 -1.01 9.67 7.42
N PHE A 34 -1.37 9.59 8.70
CA PHE A 34 -0.41 9.39 9.79
C PHE A 34 -0.51 7.96 10.31
N THR A 35 0.60 7.23 10.30
CA THR A 35 0.70 5.85 10.80
C THR A 35 1.89 5.73 11.74
N SER A 36 1.72 4.93 12.80
CA SER A 36 2.80 4.54 13.72
C SER A 36 3.62 3.36 13.20
N ILE A 37 3.05 2.59 12.26
CA ILE A 37 3.69 1.45 11.59
C ILE A 37 4.24 1.95 10.26
N GLU A 38 5.51 1.66 9.97
CA GLU A 38 6.09 1.97 8.66
C GLU A 38 5.42 1.11 7.60
N CYS A 39 4.90 1.74 6.55
CA CYS A 39 4.42 1.02 5.38
C CYS A 39 3.44 -0.14 5.74
N PRO A 40 2.29 0.14 6.39
CA PRO A 40 1.45 -0.91 6.97
C PRO A 40 0.95 -1.90 5.93
N VAL A 41 1.17 -3.17 6.20
CA VAL A 41 0.65 -4.30 5.42
C VAL A 41 -0.15 -5.20 6.37
N ILE A 42 -1.30 -5.66 5.91
CA ILE A 42 -2.10 -6.66 6.62
C ILE A 42 -2.21 -7.94 5.79
N GLU A 43 -2.26 -9.08 6.44
CA GLU A 43 -2.59 -10.36 5.84
C GLU A 43 -3.81 -10.93 6.54
N ILE A 44 -4.81 -11.31 5.75
CA ILE A 44 -5.98 -12.03 6.22
C ILE A 44 -5.79 -13.48 5.80
N LYS A 45 -5.73 -14.38 6.79
CA LYS A 45 -5.52 -15.81 6.54
C LYS A 45 -6.08 -16.63 7.68
N ASP A 46 -6.84 -17.69 7.37
CA ASP A 46 -7.40 -18.61 8.37
C ASP A 46 -8.18 -17.89 9.49
N GLN A 47 -8.96 -16.85 9.16
CA GLN A 47 -9.68 -16.00 10.13
C GLN A 47 -8.78 -15.23 11.10
N ARG A 48 -7.54 -14.95 10.69
CA ARG A 48 -6.58 -14.17 11.46
C ARG A 48 -6.18 -12.93 10.68
N LEU A 49 -5.96 -11.85 11.41
CA LEU A 49 -5.35 -10.64 10.92
C LEU A 49 -3.92 -10.59 11.41
N ILE A 50 -2.99 -10.62 10.47
CA ILE A 50 -1.57 -10.50 10.73
C ILE A 50 -1.13 -9.13 10.22
N THR A 51 -0.47 -8.36 11.07
CA THR A 51 -0.03 -7.01 10.76
C THR A 51 1.48 -6.98 10.60
N TYR A 52 1.95 -6.28 9.58
CA TYR A 52 3.36 -6.12 9.25
C TYR A 52 3.72 -4.63 9.12
N SER A 53 4.94 -4.32 9.54
CA SER A 53 5.66 -3.09 9.19
C SER A 53 6.47 -3.41 7.94
N TYR A 54 5.97 -2.99 6.77
CA TYR A 54 6.46 -3.44 5.46
C TYR A 54 6.40 -4.97 5.26
N ASP A 55 7.44 -5.71 5.68
CA ASP A 55 7.53 -7.17 5.64
C ASP A 55 7.82 -7.80 7.02
N SER A 56 8.02 -6.97 8.04
CA SER A 56 8.37 -7.39 9.39
C SER A 56 7.12 -7.59 10.23
N LEU A 57 6.95 -8.77 10.81
CA LEU A 57 5.78 -9.10 11.64
C LEU A 57 5.70 -8.18 12.86
N VAL A 58 4.55 -7.53 13.03
CA VAL A 58 4.22 -6.68 14.19
C VAL A 58 3.33 -7.42 15.18
N GLY A 59 2.32 -8.13 14.68
CA GLY A 59 1.38 -8.82 15.54
C GLY A 59 0.35 -9.65 14.78
N GLU A 60 -0.39 -10.46 15.52
CA GLU A 60 -1.43 -11.34 15.01
C GLU A 60 -2.62 -11.31 15.95
N SER A 61 -3.81 -11.41 15.38
CA SER A 61 -5.07 -11.40 16.11
C SER A 61 -6.12 -12.23 15.42
N ASN A 62 -7.08 -12.73 16.20
CA ASN A 62 -8.23 -13.41 15.64
C ASN A 62 -9.23 -12.38 15.09
N LEU A 63 -9.81 -12.70 13.94
CA LEU A 63 -10.93 -11.96 13.37
C LEU A 63 -12.23 -12.70 13.69
N GLU A 64 -13.21 -11.98 14.22
CA GLU A 64 -14.60 -12.44 14.19
C GLU A 64 -15.21 -12.04 12.84
N ILE A 65 -15.87 -12.98 12.14
CA ILE A 65 -16.43 -12.71 10.82
C ILE A 65 -17.95 -12.57 10.90
N ASP A 66 -18.46 -11.40 10.54
CA ASP A 66 -19.88 -11.16 10.32
C ASP A 66 -20.18 -11.21 8.82
N TYR A 67 -20.42 -12.41 8.32
CA TYR A 67 -20.73 -12.67 6.92
C TYR A 67 -22.01 -11.99 6.44
N LYS A 68 -22.98 -11.75 7.34
CA LYS A 68 -24.26 -11.14 6.98
C LYS A 68 -24.09 -9.66 6.63
N ASN A 69 -23.22 -8.97 7.37
CA ASN A 69 -22.91 -7.57 7.16
C ASN A 69 -21.60 -7.34 6.38
N LYS A 70 -20.89 -8.42 6.02
CA LYS A 70 -19.58 -8.40 5.34
C LYS A 70 -18.50 -7.66 6.15
N LEU A 71 -18.48 -7.88 7.46
CA LEU A 71 -17.54 -7.23 8.39
C LEU A 71 -16.56 -8.25 8.97
N PHE A 72 -15.35 -7.80 9.30
CA PHE A 72 -14.47 -8.53 10.21
C PHE A 72 -14.27 -7.64 11.43
N ILE A 73 -14.41 -8.23 12.60
CA ILE A 73 -14.34 -7.50 13.86
C ILE A 73 -13.08 -7.99 14.57
N HIS A 74 -12.23 -7.04 14.92
CA HIS A 74 -11.08 -7.24 15.76
C HIS A 74 -11.36 -6.53 17.08
N LYS A 75 -11.29 -7.25 18.20
CA LYS A 75 -11.52 -6.67 19.52
C LYS A 75 -10.19 -6.61 20.26
N ASP A 76 -9.68 -5.40 20.50
CA ASP A 76 -8.48 -5.16 21.33
C ASP A 76 -8.82 -4.33 22.58
N ALA A 77 -9.29 -5.01 23.64
CA ALA A 77 -9.55 -4.43 24.96
C ALA A 77 -10.47 -3.17 24.94
N ASP A 78 -10.08 -2.08 25.61
CA ASP A 78 -10.86 -0.82 25.75
C ASP A 78 -10.79 0.10 24.50
N ASN A 79 -9.91 -0.24 23.54
CA ASN A 79 -9.82 0.45 22.25
C ASN A 79 -10.56 -0.36 21.19
N TYR A 80 -11.53 0.28 20.54
CA TYR A 80 -12.42 -0.41 19.63
C TYR A 80 -12.03 -0.12 18.18
N ILE A 81 -11.28 -1.02 17.54
CA ILE A 81 -11.00 -0.94 16.09
C ILE A 81 -12.05 -1.74 15.34
N ASP A 82 -13.01 -1.02 14.78
CA ASP A 82 -14.17 -1.59 14.09
C ASP A 82 -13.91 -1.63 12.59
N TYR A 83 -13.30 -2.70 12.09
CA TYR A 83 -12.97 -2.78 10.67
C TYR A 83 -14.26 -2.95 9.82
N HIS A 84 -14.83 -1.83 9.40
CA HIS A 84 -15.98 -1.80 8.52
C HIS A 84 -15.55 -1.97 7.05
N PHE A 85 -15.43 -3.21 6.60
CA PHE A 85 -15.06 -3.50 5.21
C PHE A 85 -16.24 -3.20 4.27
N SER A 86 -16.15 -2.15 3.46
CA SER A 86 -17.05 -1.99 2.31
C SER A 86 -16.37 -2.54 1.06
N TYR A 87 -16.88 -3.67 0.55
CA TYR A 87 -16.42 -4.29 -0.69
C TYR A 87 -16.99 -3.53 -1.90
N ASP A 88 -16.61 -2.27 -2.05
CA ASP A 88 -17.08 -1.47 -3.19
C ASP A 88 -16.27 -1.81 -4.46
N GLN A 89 -15.12 -2.49 -4.33
CA GLN A 89 -14.25 -2.91 -5.44
C GLN A 89 -13.45 -4.17 -5.09
N GLU A 90 -13.34 -5.16 -6.00
CA GLU A 90 -12.72 -6.50 -5.75
C GLU A 90 -11.29 -6.51 -5.18
N ASN A 91 -10.60 -5.38 -5.17
CA ASN A 91 -9.20 -5.28 -4.75
C ASN A 91 -8.96 -4.11 -3.77
N LEU A 92 -10.03 -3.52 -3.23
CA LEU A 92 -9.95 -2.44 -2.26
C LEU A 92 -10.65 -2.87 -0.97
N ILE A 93 -9.97 -2.65 0.14
CA ILE A 93 -10.51 -2.78 1.49
C ILE A 93 -10.57 -1.39 2.11
N LEU A 94 -11.74 -0.95 2.54
CA LEU A 94 -11.88 0.21 3.42
C LEU A 94 -11.89 -0.28 4.86
N THR A 95 -11.14 0.37 5.74
CA THR A 95 -11.14 0.09 7.18
C THR A 95 -11.48 1.36 7.93
N HIS A 96 -12.45 1.28 8.83
CA HIS A 96 -12.78 2.38 9.72
C HIS A 96 -12.09 2.16 11.07
N HIS A 97 -11.28 3.10 11.51
CA HIS A 97 -10.65 3.04 12.82
C HIS A 97 -11.36 4.03 13.71
N ARG A 98 -12.06 3.54 14.73
CA ARG A 98 -12.56 4.41 15.81
C ARG A 98 -11.43 4.60 16.80
N LEU A 99 -10.65 5.66 16.63
CA LEU A 99 -9.79 6.09 17.73
C LEU A 99 -10.70 6.67 18.80
N SER A 100 -10.71 6.05 19.98
CA SER A 100 -11.37 6.61 21.16
C SER A 100 -10.58 7.82 21.63
N GLY A 101 -10.92 8.99 21.08
CA GLY A 101 -10.55 10.31 21.59
C GLY A 101 -11.80 11.04 22.06
N ILE A 102 -11.64 11.87 23.08
CA ILE A 102 -12.63 12.88 23.48
C ILE A 102 -12.08 14.19 22.90
N ASP A 103 -12.82 14.85 22.02
CA ASP A 103 -12.44 16.19 21.56
C ASP A 103 -12.51 17.22 22.70
N GLU A 104 -12.10 18.47 22.44
CA GLU A 104 -12.14 19.55 23.46
C GLU A 104 -13.56 19.79 24.02
N ASP A 105 -14.61 19.33 23.32
CA ASP A 105 -16.02 19.49 23.65
C ASP A 105 -16.64 18.27 24.34
N GLY A 106 -15.87 17.21 24.62
CA GLY A 106 -16.39 16.02 25.29
C GLY A 106 -17.00 14.97 24.34
N ASN A 107 -16.96 15.17 23.03
CA ASN A 107 -17.52 14.23 22.07
C ASN A 107 -16.53 13.11 21.78
N LYS A 108 -17.05 11.88 21.80
CA LYS A 108 -16.32 10.70 21.35
C LYS A 108 -16.53 10.49 19.85
N SER A 109 -15.56 10.89 19.03
CA SER A 109 -15.25 10.20 17.76
C SER A 109 -14.14 10.90 16.99
N ILE A 110 -13.05 10.18 16.75
CA ILE A 110 -12.29 10.36 15.52
C ILE A 110 -12.41 9.03 14.77
N ILE A 111 -13.17 9.04 13.67
CA ILE A 111 -13.20 7.94 12.71
C ILE A 111 -12.12 8.24 11.68
N ASN A 112 -11.04 7.46 11.68
CA ASN A 112 -10.05 7.50 10.60
C ASN A 112 -10.34 6.38 9.62
N ASP A 113 -10.58 6.75 8.36
CA ASP A 113 -10.82 5.81 7.28
C ASP A 113 -9.51 5.56 6.55
N PHE A 114 -9.03 4.32 6.58
CA PHE A 114 -7.86 3.91 5.81
C PHE A 114 -8.29 2.98 4.68
N ASN A 115 -7.65 3.13 3.53
CA ASN A 115 -7.87 2.25 2.39
C ASN A 115 -6.69 1.30 2.27
N TYR A 116 -6.95 0.06 1.89
CA TYR A 116 -5.97 -0.97 1.60
C TYR A 116 -6.22 -1.54 0.22
N VAL A 117 -5.15 -1.98 -0.43
CA VAL A 117 -5.20 -2.59 -1.76
C VAL A 117 -4.60 -3.98 -1.78
N LYS A 118 -5.27 -4.93 -2.44
CA LYS A 118 -4.82 -6.34 -2.45
C LYS A 118 -3.50 -6.49 -3.19
N PHE A 119 -2.62 -7.36 -2.69
CA PHE A 119 -1.42 -7.74 -3.41
C PHE A 119 -1.82 -8.53 -4.66
N ALA A 120 -1.30 -8.10 -5.81
CA ALA A 120 -1.45 -8.78 -7.08
C ALA A 120 -0.07 -9.16 -7.59
N THR A 121 0.06 -10.36 -8.16
CA THR A 121 1.33 -10.77 -8.76
C THR A 121 1.73 -9.78 -9.86
N THR A 122 2.95 -9.25 -9.76
CA THR A 122 3.47 -8.34 -10.78
C THR A 122 3.83 -9.12 -12.03
N ILE A 123 3.29 -8.68 -13.17
CA ILE A 123 3.68 -9.18 -14.48
C ILE A 123 5.00 -8.49 -14.87
N VAL A 124 6.08 -9.25 -15.04
CA VAL A 124 7.41 -8.72 -15.38
C VAL A 124 7.72 -9.06 -16.83
N ASN A 125 7.52 -8.08 -17.71
CA ASN A 125 7.76 -8.18 -19.15
C ASN A 125 9.11 -7.57 -19.58
N TYR A 126 9.86 -6.98 -18.63
CA TYR A 126 11.16 -6.36 -18.90
C TYR A 126 12.14 -6.57 -17.74
N PRO A 127 13.47 -6.68 -17.99
CA PRO A 127 14.45 -6.96 -16.94
C PRO A 127 14.51 -5.87 -15.87
N ILE A 128 14.45 -6.27 -14.60
CA ILE A 128 14.48 -5.36 -13.45
C ILE A 128 15.76 -4.51 -13.42
N ASP A 129 16.91 -5.10 -13.75
CA ASP A 129 18.21 -4.39 -13.80
C ASP A 129 18.23 -3.22 -14.81
N SER A 130 17.36 -3.28 -15.83
CA SER A 130 17.17 -2.20 -16.79
C SER A 130 16.20 -1.15 -16.26
N VAL A 131 15.12 -1.56 -15.57
CA VAL A 131 14.13 -0.67 -14.93
C VAL A 131 14.78 0.24 -13.91
N VAL A 132 15.65 -0.31 -13.05
CA VAL A 132 16.28 0.47 -11.96
C VAL A 132 17.18 1.60 -12.45
N LYS A 133 17.63 1.55 -13.71
CA LYS A 133 18.48 2.57 -14.35
C LYS A 133 17.67 3.67 -15.04
N LYS A 134 16.34 3.55 -15.11
CA LYS A 134 15.45 4.53 -15.75
C LYS A 134 14.96 5.57 -14.75
N GLN A 135 14.35 6.62 -15.29
CA GLN A 135 13.70 7.70 -14.56
C GLN A 135 12.26 7.84 -15.03
N TYR A 136 11.34 8.08 -14.10
CA TYR A 136 9.91 8.09 -14.31
C TYR A 136 9.31 9.41 -13.84
N ASP A 137 8.16 9.78 -14.41
CA ASP A 137 7.37 10.89 -13.88
C ASP A 137 6.80 10.47 -12.54
N HIS A 138 6.82 11.40 -11.59
CA HIS A 138 6.17 11.16 -10.32
C HIS A 138 4.66 11.16 -10.51
N PHE A 139 3.97 10.28 -9.79
CA PHE A 139 2.53 10.05 -9.97
C PHE A 139 1.61 10.97 -9.18
N TYR A 140 2.19 11.63 -8.18
CA TYR A 140 1.66 12.85 -7.63
C TYR A 140 2.32 14.03 -8.35
N GLY A 141 1.54 15.08 -8.63
CA GLY A 141 2.12 16.33 -9.09
C GLY A 141 3.05 16.91 -8.03
N ALA A 142 4.06 17.67 -8.46
CA ALA A 142 4.96 18.34 -7.53
C ALA A 142 4.14 19.28 -6.62
N SER A 143 4.35 19.15 -5.31
CA SER A 143 3.71 19.97 -4.29
C SER A 143 4.76 20.43 -3.28
N PHE A 144 4.39 21.33 -2.37
CA PHE A 144 5.28 21.75 -1.29
C PHE A 144 5.75 20.57 -0.42
N ILE A 145 4.90 19.55 -0.27
CA ILE A 145 5.14 18.36 0.55
C ILE A 145 5.91 17.29 -0.25
N ARG A 146 5.78 17.30 -1.58
CA ARG A 146 6.45 16.39 -2.53
C ARG A 146 7.09 17.19 -3.66
N PRO A 147 8.27 17.81 -3.42
CA PRO A 147 8.93 18.63 -4.43
C PRO A 147 9.46 17.79 -5.61
N GLU A 148 9.59 16.47 -5.45
CA GLU A 148 10.13 15.58 -6.47
C GLU A 148 9.13 15.38 -7.62
N ALA A 149 9.45 15.95 -8.78
CA ALA A 149 8.68 15.72 -10.00
C ALA A 149 8.96 14.36 -10.65
N LYS A 150 9.97 13.62 -10.18
CA LYS A 150 10.51 12.41 -10.84
C LYS A 150 10.86 11.32 -9.84
N ILE A 151 10.80 10.08 -10.29
CA ILE A 151 11.23 8.88 -9.56
C ILE A 151 12.46 8.31 -10.27
N ARG A 152 13.55 8.07 -9.52
CA ARG A 152 14.72 7.29 -9.98
C ARG A 152 15.02 6.21 -8.95
N PHE A 153 15.23 4.96 -9.38
CA PHE A 153 15.54 3.88 -8.45
C PHE A 153 17.03 3.77 -8.13
N TYR A 154 17.87 4.46 -8.91
CA TYR A 154 19.30 4.51 -8.71
C TYR A 154 19.74 5.89 -8.20
N GLY A 155 20.38 5.90 -7.02
CA GLY A 155 20.91 7.09 -6.38
C GLY A 155 19.94 7.79 -5.43
N LEU A 156 20.45 8.83 -4.75
CA LEU A 156 19.72 9.67 -3.80
C LEU A 156 18.92 10.75 -4.53
N MET A 157 17.83 11.28 -3.98
CA MET A 157 17.07 12.40 -4.57
C MET A 157 17.72 13.77 -4.33
N CYS A 158 18.51 13.91 -3.27
CA CYS A 158 19.16 15.18 -2.92
C CYS A 158 20.31 15.56 -3.87
N ASN A 159 20.50 16.86 -4.04
CA ASN A 159 21.70 17.42 -4.66
C ASN A 159 22.88 17.42 -3.67
N ASP A 160 24.09 17.68 -4.18
CA ASP A 160 25.32 17.64 -3.40
C ASP A 160 25.35 18.62 -2.21
N GLN A 161 24.77 19.82 -2.37
CA GLN A 161 24.71 20.80 -1.29
C GLN A 161 23.85 20.28 -0.12
N VAL A 162 22.70 19.70 -0.43
CA VAL A 162 21.82 19.09 0.57
C VAL A 162 22.48 17.86 1.20
N GLN A 163 23.16 17.04 0.40
CA GLN A 163 23.92 15.89 0.92
C GLN A 163 25.04 16.33 1.90
N GLN A 164 25.73 17.44 1.63
CA GLN A 164 26.76 17.98 2.54
C GLN A 164 26.17 18.47 3.86
N ILE A 165 24.95 18.99 3.85
CA ILE A 165 24.28 19.54 5.04
C ILE A 165 23.63 18.44 5.87
N LEU A 166 22.89 17.52 5.22
CA LEU A 166 22.10 16.51 5.90
C LEU A 166 22.83 15.18 6.11
N GLY A 167 23.89 14.90 5.35
CA GLY A 167 24.44 13.56 5.24
C GLY A 167 23.70 12.73 4.19
N LYS A 168 24.41 11.79 3.56
CA LYS A 168 23.87 10.96 2.47
C LYS A 168 22.77 10.02 2.96
N GLU A 169 22.93 9.51 4.18
CA GLU A 169 22.00 8.65 4.89
C GLU A 169 20.63 9.32 5.13
N ASN A 170 20.59 10.64 5.19
CA ASN A 170 19.36 11.41 5.41
C ASN A 170 18.73 11.93 4.12
N CYS A 171 19.26 11.52 2.97
CA CYS A 171 18.73 11.93 1.68
C CYS A 171 17.61 10.96 1.23
N PRO A 172 16.46 11.47 0.75
CA PRO A 172 15.40 10.62 0.26
C PRO A 172 15.83 9.80 -0.94
N GLN A 173 15.21 8.64 -1.13
CA GLN A 173 15.44 7.78 -2.29
C GLN A 173 14.20 6.96 -2.63
N TYR A 174 14.14 6.48 -3.86
CA TYR A 174 13.17 5.48 -4.27
C TYR A 174 13.89 4.16 -4.49
N ARG A 175 13.28 3.07 -4.04
CA ARG A 175 13.75 1.71 -4.30
C ARG A 175 12.66 0.88 -4.93
N LEU A 176 13.06 -0.04 -5.78
CA LEU A 176 12.18 -1.07 -6.30
C LEU A 176 12.38 -2.31 -5.42
N GLU A 177 11.36 -2.67 -4.66
CA GLU A 177 11.43 -3.78 -3.73
C GLU A 177 10.29 -4.78 -3.96
N LYS A 178 10.37 -5.95 -3.33
CA LYS A 178 9.44 -7.04 -3.57
C LYS A 178 8.99 -7.65 -2.25
N ILE A 179 7.67 -7.79 -2.11
CA ILE A 179 7.05 -8.59 -1.05
C ILE A 179 6.25 -9.69 -1.75
N ASP A 180 6.51 -10.94 -1.38
CA ASP A 180 5.95 -12.13 -2.03
C ASP A 180 6.14 -12.13 -3.55
N LYS A 181 5.07 -11.95 -4.32
CA LYS A 181 5.06 -11.91 -5.80
C LYS A 181 4.78 -10.51 -6.37
N THR A 182 4.75 -9.49 -5.52
CA THR A 182 4.41 -8.11 -5.89
C THR A 182 5.65 -7.23 -5.75
N TYR A 183 5.98 -6.50 -6.81
CA TYR A 183 6.97 -5.42 -6.76
C TYR A 183 6.31 -4.11 -6.33
N PHE A 184 7.09 -3.27 -5.65
CA PHE A 184 6.67 -2.00 -5.09
C PHE A 184 7.68 -0.90 -5.41
N ILE A 185 7.17 0.28 -5.68
CA ILE A 185 7.93 1.54 -5.56
C ILE A 185 7.89 1.90 -4.08
N VAL A 186 9.04 1.90 -3.42
CA VAL A 186 9.17 2.25 -2.00
C VAL A 186 9.89 3.57 -1.90
N TYR A 187 9.25 4.54 -1.22
CA TYR A 187 9.87 5.82 -0.90
C TYR A 187 10.47 5.79 0.48
N TYR A 188 11.72 6.23 0.53
CA TYR A 188 12.54 6.35 1.71
C TYR A 188 12.78 7.82 1.98
N SER A 189 12.46 8.31 3.18
CA SER A 189 12.87 9.68 3.56
C SER A 189 14.32 9.76 4.04
N SER A 190 14.90 8.62 4.42
CA SER A 190 16.30 8.40 4.77
C SER A 190 16.68 6.97 4.37
N GLU A 191 17.93 6.56 4.51
CA GLU A 191 18.42 5.24 4.11
C GLU A 191 17.63 4.06 4.70
N GLU A 192 17.08 4.24 5.89
CA GLU A 192 16.39 3.20 6.65
C GLU A 192 14.86 3.38 6.66
N TYR A 193 14.37 4.63 6.65
CA TYR A 193 12.97 4.90 6.97
C TYR A 193 12.05 4.87 5.75
N LYS A 194 11.23 3.81 5.65
CA LYS A 194 10.24 3.64 4.58
C LYS A 194 8.98 4.45 4.89
N LYS A 195 8.72 5.49 4.10
CA LYS A 195 7.55 6.37 4.30
C LYS A 195 6.29 5.82 3.67
N TRP A 196 6.37 5.34 2.44
CA TRP A 196 5.22 4.78 1.73
C TRP A 196 5.68 3.81 0.66
N LEU A 197 4.76 2.94 0.27
CA LEU A 197 4.96 1.96 -0.79
C LEU A 197 3.78 1.98 -1.76
N VAL A 198 4.05 1.69 -3.03
CA VAL A 198 3.02 1.65 -4.07
C VAL A 198 3.22 0.40 -4.93
N PRO A 199 2.22 -0.50 -4.99
CA PRO A 199 2.35 -1.76 -5.71
C PRO A 199 2.35 -1.57 -7.23
N ILE A 200 3.09 -2.45 -7.90
CA ILE A 200 3.24 -2.51 -9.34
C ILE A 200 2.52 -3.75 -9.88
N LYS A 201 1.53 -3.52 -10.75
CA LYS A 201 0.79 -4.57 -11.46
C LYS A 201 1.58 -5.12 -12.66
N GLU A 202 2.22 -4.25 -13.43
CA GLU A 202 3.01 -4.66 -14.60
C GLU A 202 4.28 -3.80 -14.73
N ILE A 203 5.39 -4.47 -15.02
CA ILE A 203 6.68 -3.88 -15.39
C ILE A 203 6.93 -4.18 -16.86
N ASN A 204 7.03 -3.14 -17.67
CA ASN A 204 7.32 -3.25 -19.08
C ASN A 204 8.58 -2.44 -19.43
N GLU A 205 8.98 -2.45 -20.69
CA GLU A 205 10.13 -1.66 -21.16
C GLU A 205 9.88 -0.17 -20.94
N ASP A 206 8.70 0.32 -21.32
CA ASP A 206 8.41 1.75 -21.37
C ASP A 206 7.62 2.27 -20.16
N TYR A 207 7.01 1.40 -19.36
CA TYR A 207 6.11 1.83 -18.29
C TYR A 207 6.10 0.94 -17.05
N LEU A 208 5.64 1.53 -15.95
CA LEU A 208 5.25 0.84 -14.73
C LEU A 208 3.76 1.05 -14.52
N LEU A 209 2.99 -0.02 -14.59
CA LEU A 209 1.57 0.01 -14.27
C LEU A 209 1.42 -0.21 -12.77
N ILE A 210 1.08 0.83 -12.02
CA ILE A 210 0.87 0.74 -10.56
C ILE A 210 -0.60 0.80 -10.18
N TYR A 211 -0.89 0.63 -8.90
CA TYR A 211 -2.22 0.74 -8.34
C TYR A 211 -2.16 1.11 -6.85
N GLY A 212 -3.31 1.42 -6.22
CA GLY A 212 -3.34 1.79 -4.80
C GLY A 212 -2.76 3.17 -4.47
N ILE A 213 -3.07 4.19 -5.27
CA ILE A 213 -2.71 5.59 -4.98
C ILE A 213 -3.95 6.32 -4.46
N ALA A 214 -3.76 7.19 -3.47
CA ALA A 214 -4.83 7.92 -2.83
C ALA A 214 -5.58 8.90 -3.76
N GLY A 215 -6.84 9.17 -3.45
CA GLY A 215 -7.68 10.13 -4.16
C GLY A 215 -8.09 9.71 -5.58
N LYS A 216 -7.77 8.48 -6.00
CA LYS A 216 -8.12 7.93 -7.31
C LYS A 216 -8.85 6.61 -7.12
N LYS A 217 -10.09 6.53 -7.59
CA LYS A 217 -10.90 5.30 -7.53
C LYS A 217 -10.54 4.39 -8.71
N GLY A 218 -10.14 3.15 -8.40
CA GLY A 218 -9.77 2.13 -9.37
C GLY A 218 -8.38 2.33 -9.98
N PHE A 219 -7.57 1.27 -9.94
CA PHE A 219 -6.26 1.06 -10.57
C PHE A 219 -5.71 2.18 -11.45
N ILE A 220 -4.56 2.74 -11.05
CA ILE A 220 -4.05 3.98 -11.64
C ILE A 220 -2.88 3.68 -12.55
N LYS A 221 -3.18 3.66 -13.85
CA LYS A 221 -2.16 3.62 -14.88
C LYS A 221 -1.30 4.88 -14.81
N LEU A 222 0.01 4.72 -14.62
CA LEU A 222 0.92 5.85 -14.72
C LEU A 222 1.52 6.03 -16.09
N HIS A 223 1.83 7.30 -16.30
CA HIS A 223 2.41 7.90 -17.48
C HIS A 223 3.85 7.43 -17.67
N GLU A 224 4.12 6.97 -18.89
CA GLU A 224 5.44 6.65 -19.44
C GLU A 224 6.33 7.89 -19.48
N ILE A 225 7.61 7.76 -19.09
CA ILE A 225 8.68 8.53 -19.73
C ILE A 225 9.60 7.54 -20.43
N LYS A 226 9.77 7.73 -21.73
CA LYS A 226 10.81 7.06 -22.52
C LYS A 226 12.18 7.39 -21.94
N GLU A 227 13.05 6.38 -21.91
CA GLU A 227 14.46 6.53 -21.57
C GLU A 227 15.03 7.85 -22.11
N ILE A 228 15.50 8.74 -21.22
CA ILE A 228 16.14 9.98 -21.63
C ILE A 228 17.48 9.58 -22.27
N LYS A 229 17.49 9.40 -23.59
CA LYS A 229 18.73 9.39 -24.36
C LYS A 229 19.42 10.72 -24.10
N LYS A 230 20.61 10.70 -23.49
CA LYS A 230 21.43 11.87 -23.10
C LYS A 230 21.13 13.12 -23.95
N THR A 231 20.18 13.93 -23.53
CA THR A 231 19.98 15.28 -24.05
C THR A 231 20.66 16.27 -23.11
N LYS A 232 21.17 17.36 -23.68
CA LYS A 232 22.11 18.34 -23.08
C LYS A 232 21.69 18.97 -21.75
N THR A 233 20.49 18.72 -21.24
CA THR A 233 20.02 19.08 -19.90
C THR A 233 20.24 17.94 -18.90
N PHE A 234 21.46 17.40 -18.89
CA PHE A 234 21.90 16.50 -17.83
C PHE A 234 22.26 17.37 -16.62
N ILE A 235 21.62 17.13 -15.48
CA ILE A 235 22.18 17.51 -14.18
C ILE A 235 23.18 16.39 -13.87
N PRO A 236 24.49 16.63 -13.98
CA PRO A 236 25.47 15.63 -13.58
C PRO A 236 25.44 15.46 -12.07
N ASN A 237 25.82 14.25 -11.62
CA ASN A 237 26.33 14.06 -10.27
C ASN A 237 27.47 15.06 -10.03
#